data_AF-A0A6J4S403-F1
#
_entry.id   AF-A0A6J4S403-F1
#
_cell.length_a   1.000
_cell.length_b   1.000
_cell.length_c   1.000
_cell.angle_alpha   90.00
_cell.angle_beta   90.00
_cell.angle_gamma   90.00
#
_symmetry.space_group_name_H-M   'P 1'
#
loop_
_entity.id
_entity.type
_entity.pdbx_description
1 polymer ?
#
loop_
_entity_poly.entity_id
_entity_poly.type
_entity_poly.pdbx_seq_one_letter_code
_entity_poly.pdbx_strand_id
1 'polypeptide(L)'
;MSTILDTVLPFFALIFCGYGAARFGLLAPGSAAGLNSFVFYFALPAFLFSLMSASPIGEVLNVPFILAYSSTSLVLFAVAALGGRALFGVGKGEAAVLGLAAVLPNTGYMGIPLISTALGQ
;
A
#
# COMPACT_ATOMS: atom_id res chain seq x y z
N MET A 1 11.28 -11.92 -14.64
CA MET A 1 10.51 -12.82 -13.75
C MET A 1 11.19 -13.04 -12.39
N SER A 2 12.51 -13.23 -12.32
CA SER A 2 13.25 -13.37 -11.04
C SER A 2 13.13 -12.16 -10.11
N THR A 3 13.20 -10.94 -10.64
CA THR A 3 13.12 -9.68 -9.88
C THR A 3 11.85 -9.56 -9.03
N ILE A 4 10.72 -10.08 -9.53
CA ILE A 4 9.47 -10.09 -8.78
C ILE A 4 9.60 -11.05 -7.61
N LEU A 5 10.06 -12.30 -7.81
CA LEU A 5 10.25 -13.23 -6.69
C LEU A 5 11.26 -12.69 -5.67
N ASP A 6 12.35 -12.09 -6.11
CA ASP A 6 13.40 -11.56 -5.22
C ASP A 6 12.91 -10.39 -4.36
N THR A 7 11.99 -9.58 -4.86
CA THR A 7 11.43 -8.43 -4.12
C THR A 7 10.22 -8.84 -3.26
N VAL A 8 9.38 -9.72 -3.80
CA VAL A 8 8.09 -10.08 -3.21
C VAL A 8 8.24 -11.11 -2.10
N LEU A 9 9.10 -12.12 -2.30
CA LEU A 9 9.27 -13.22 -1.35
C LEU A 9 9.71 -12.74 0.04
N PRO A 10 10.72 -11.86 0.20
CA PRO A 10 11.15 -11.38 1.52
C PRO A 10 10.06 -10.59 2.24
N PHE A 11 9.30 -9.78 1.50
CA PHE A 11 8.22 -8.97 2.08
C PHE A 11 7.12 -9.86 2.67
N PHE A 12 6.63 -10.83 1.90
CA PHE A 12 5.62 -11.78 2.39
C PHE A 12 6.18 -12.70 3.48
N ALA A 13 7.44 -13.14 3.38
CA ALA A 13 8.08 -13.93 4.43
C ALA A 13 8.10 -13.18 5.77
N LEU A 14 8.40 -11.88 5.77
CA LEU A 14 8.35 -11.05 6.98
C LEU A 14 6.93 -10.95 7.57
N ILE A 15 5.91 -10.79 6.72
CA ILE A 15 4.50 -10.81 7.14
C ILE A 15 4.14 -12.15 7.79
N PHE A 16 4.55 -13.27 7.19
CA PHE A 16 4.32 -14.60 7.73
C PHE A 16 5.04 -14.83 9.06
N CYS A 17 6.27 -14.32 9.22
CA CYS A 17 6.97 -14.34 10.51
C CYS A 17 6.19 -13.59 11.59
N GLY A 18 5.66 -12.39 11.29
CA GLY A 18 4.82 -11.63 12.21
C GLY A 18 3.53 -12.35 12.59
N TYR A 19 2.85 -12.95 11.59
CA TYR A 19 1.67 -13.78 11.81
C TYR A 19 1.98 -15.00 12.69
N GLY A 20 3.08 -15.71 12.41
CA GLY A 20 3.55 -16.84 13.20
C GLY A 20 3.84 -16.44 14.64
N ALA A 21 4.54 -15.31 14.85
CA ALA A 21 4.82 -14.80 16.19
C ALA A 21 3.54 -14.54 17.01
N ALA A 22 2.51 -13.98 16.38
CA ALA A 22 1.21 -13.80 17.02
C ALA A 22 0.49 -15.15 17.27
N ARG A 23 0.51 -16.05 16.27
CA ARG A 23 -0.18 -17.36 16.33
C ARG A 23 0.40 -18.29 17.39
N PHE A 24 1.72 -18.26 17.58
CA PHE A 24 2.42 -19.09 18.58
C PHE A 24 2.51 -18.42 19.96
N GLY A 25 1.90 -17.24 20.16
CA GLY A 25 1.91 -16.55 21.45
C GLY A 25 3.29 -16.01 21.87
N LEU A 26 4.20 -15.79 20.91
CA LEU A 26 5.52 -15.19 21.16
C LEU A 26 5.41 -13.69 21.50
N LEU A 27 4.28 -13.06 21.17
CA LEU A 27 3.97 -11.67 21.48
C LEU A 27 3.06 -11.58 22.70
N ALA A 28 3.43 -10.74 23.66
CA ALA A 28 2.61 -10.49 24.84
C ALA A 28 1.26 -9.82 24.46
N PRO A 29 0.22 -9.95 25.30
CA PRO A 29 -1.04 -9.23 25.10
C PRO A 29 -0.79 -7.73 24.97
N GLY A 30 -1.33 -7.10 23.93
CA GLY A 30 -1.15 -5.67 23.67
C GLY A 30 0.15 -5.30 22.94
N SER A 31 1.10 -6.21 22.75
CA SER A 31 2.31 -5.93 21.94
C SER A 31 1.98 -5.52 20.51
N ALA A 32 0.95 -6.14 19.91
CA ALA A 32 0.49 -5.77 18.57
C ALA A 32 -0.06 -4.33 18.52
N ALA A 33 -0.78 -3.90 19.55
CA ALA A 33 -1.29 -2.52 19.64
C ALA A 33 -0.15 -1.52 19.85
N GLY A 34 0.83 -1.84 20.71
CA GLY A 34 2.03 -1.01 20.91
C GLY A 34 2.86 -0.87 19.63
N LEU A 35 3.06 -1.98 18.91
CA LEU A 35 3.77 -1.97 17.63
C LEU A 35 3.01 -1.15 16.58
N ASN A 36 1.68 -1.28 16.54
CA ASN A 36 0.85 -0.51 15.62
C ASN A 36 0.98 1.00 15.88
N SER A 37 0.91 1.42 17.15
CA SER A 37 1.14 2.82 17.53
C SER A 37 2.53 3.30 17.12
N PHE A 38 3.57 2.50 17.34
CA PHE A 38 4.92 2.85 16.89
C PHE A 38 4.99 3.03 15.36
N VAL A 39 4.38 2.13 14.60
CA VAL A 39 4.35 2.21 13.13
C VAL A 39 3.64 3.48 12.68
N PHE A 40 2.46 3.78 13.21
CA PHE A 40 1.68 4.94 12.82
C PHE A 40 2.33 6.27 13.21
N TYR A 41 2.90 6.38 14.42
CA TYR A 41 3.40 7.65 14.94
C TYR A 41 4.88 7.92 14.62
N PHE A 42 5.69 6.88 14.42
CA PHE A 42 7.14 7.04 14.21
C PHE A 42 7.59 6.50 12.87
N ALA A 43 7.34 5.21 12.60
CA ALA A 43 7.92 4.55 11.43
C ALA A 43 7.38 5.11 10.10
N LEU A 44 6.06 5.31 10.00
CA LEU A 44 5.42 5.80 8.78
C LEU A 44 5.80 7.26 8.47
N PRO A 45 5.78 8.21 9.43
CA PRO A 45 6.31 9.56 9.20
C PRO A 45 7.79 9.57 8.81
N ALA A 46 8.62 8.78 9.49
CA ALA A 46 10.05 8.68 9.17
C ALA A 46 10.29 8.12 7.76
N PHE A 47 9.50 7.10 7.36
CA PHE A 47 9.55 6.53 6.03
C PHE A 47 9.16 7.56 4.96
N LEU A 48 8.04 8.27 5.15
CA LEU A 48 7.61 9.33 4.24
C LEU A 48 8.66 10.44 4.12
N PHE A 49 9.24 10.88 5.25
CA PHE A 49 10.31 11.86 5.25
C PHE A 49 11.54 11.37 4.48
N SER A 50 11.98 10.13 4.73
CA SER A 50 13.12 9.53 4.03
C SER A 50 12.91 9.47 2.52
N LEU A 51 11.69 9.13 2.06
CA LEU A 51 11.34 9.11 0.64
C LEU A 51 11.40 10.52 0.02
N MET A 52 10.84 11.51 0.72
CA MET A 52 10.87 12.90 0.27
C MET A 52 12.30 13.47 0.25
N SER A 53 13.13 13.16 1.26
CA SER A 53 14.50 13.66 1.34
C SER A 53 15.44 13.06 0.29
N ALA A 54 15.14 11.85 -0.19
CA ALA A 54 15.95 11.16 -1.19
C ALA A 54 15.62 11.60 -2.63
N SER A 55 14.51 12.29 -2.85
CA SER A 55 14.01 12.63 -4.19
C SER A 55 14.34 14.09 -4.56
N PRO A 56 14.96 14.38 -5.72
CA PRO A 56 15.19 15.75 -6.15
C PRO A 56 13.85 16.47 -6.38
N ILE A 57 13.68 17.67 -5.81
CA ILE A 57 12.42 18.44 -5.88
C ILE A 57 11.93 18.63 -7.33
N GLY A 58 12.86 18.74 -8.28
CA GLY A 58 12.56 18.88 -9.72
C GLY A 58 11.95 17.61 -10.36
N GLU A 59 12.23 16.43 -9.83
CA GLU A 59 11.65 15.16 -10.30
C GLU A 59 10.34 14.82 -9.57
N VAL A 60 10.16 15.32 -8.35
CA VAL A 60 8.94 15.13 -7.55
C VAL A 60 7.74 15.88 -8.14
N LEU A 61 7.96 17.07 -8.71
CA LEU A 61 6.90 17.91 -9.31
C LEU A 61 6.61 17.56 -10.78
N ASN A 62 6.43 16.27 -11.07
CA ASN A 62 5.97 15.82 -12.38
C ASN A 62 4.44 15.96 -12.49
N VAL A 63 3.97 17.15 -12.92
CA VAL A 63 2.53 17.47 -13.03
C VAL A 63 1.77 16.46 -13.91
N PRO A 64 2.25 16.05 -15.11
CA PRO A 64 1.59 15.02 -15.89
C PRO A 64 1.40 13.70 -15.13
N PHE A 65 2.43 13.25 -14.41
CA PHE A 65 2.36 12.03 -13.61
C PHE A 65 1.36 12.17 -12.46
N ILE A 66 1.39 13.30 -11.73
CA ILE A 66 0.48 13.57 -10.61
C ILE A 66 -0.98 13.55 -11.10
N LEU A 67 -1.27 14.19 -12.24
CA LEU A 67 -2.62 14.20 -12.81
C LEU A 67 -3.05 12.81 -13.28
N ALA A 68 -2.18 12.07 -13.97
CA ALA A 68 -2.48 10.71 -14.42
C ALA A 68 -2.75 9.77 -13.23
N TYR A 69 -1.89 9.80 -12.22
CA TYR A 69 -2.02 8.98 -11.02
C TYR A 69 -3.28 9.33 -10.21
N SER A 70 -3.51 10.63 -9.98
CA SER A 70 -4.65 11.10 -9.17
C SER A 70 -5.98 10.86 -9.86
N SER A 71 -6.07 11.13 -11.17
CA SER A 71 -7.31 10.89 -11.94
C SER A 71 -7.63 9.40 -12.04
N THR A 72 -6.65 8.55 -12.34
CA THR A 72 -6.82 7.09 -12.38
C THR A 72 -7.26 6.55 -11.02
N SER A 73 -6.62 7.02 -9.94
CA SER A 73 -7.02 6.65 -8.58
C SER A 73 -8.46 7.08 -8.29
N LEU A 74 -8.85 8.30 -8.64
CA LEU A 74 -10.20 8.79 -8.38
C LEU A 74 -11.27 7.99 -9.15
N VAL A 75 -10.98 7.62 -10.40
CA VAL A 75 -11.84 6.73 -11.20
C VAL A 75 -11.94 5.35 -10.57
N LEU A 76 -10.82 4.71 -10.21
CA LEU A 76 -10.82 3.39 -9.59
C LEU A 76 -11.55 3.38 -8.24
N PHE A 77 -11.35 4.42 -7.43
CA PHE A 77 -12.08 4.61 -6.18
C PHE A 77 -13.59 4.67 -6.43
N ALA A 78 -14.02 5.50 -7.38
CA ALA A 78 -15.44 5.66 -7.70
C ALA A 78 -16.04 4.36 -8.24
N VAL A 79 -15.34 3.65 -9.13
CA VAL A 79 -15.77 2.37 -9.68
C VAL A 79 -15.94 1.34 -8.57
N ALA A 80 -14.95 1.19 -7.67
CA ALA A 80 -15.01 0.23 -6.57
C ALA A 80 -16.09 0.59 -5.54
N ALA A 81 -16.21 1.86 -5.17
CA ALA A 81 -17.20 2.31 -4.19
C ALA A 81 -18.64 2.23 -4.74
N LEU A 82 -18.88 2.74 -5.96
CA LEU A 82 -20.20 2.69 -6.59
C LEU A 82 -20.59 1.27 -7.00
N GLY A 83 -19.64 0.50 -7.53
CA GLY A 83 -19.81 -0.92 -7.84
C GLY A 83 -20.11 -1.74 -6.59
N GLY A 84 -19.41 -1.45 -5.48
CA GLY A 84 -19.70 -2.02 -4.17
C GLY A 84 -21.17 -1.86 -3.77
N ARG A 85 -21.68 -0.62 -3.89
CA ARG A 85 -23.09 -0.31 -3.57
C ARG A 85 -24.07 -0.93 -4.55
N ALA A 86 -23.78 -0.90 -5.84
CA ALA A 86 -24.69 -1.37 -6.88
C ALA A 86 -24.78 -2.91 -6.95
N LEU A 87 -23.65 -3.61 -6.75
CA LEU A 87 -23.57 -5.06 -6.89
C LEU A 87 -23.78 -5.81 -5.58
N PHE A 88 -23.31 -5.25 -4.45
CA PHE A 88 -23.32 -5.92 -3.15
C PHE A 88 -24.24 -5.24 -2.12
N GLY A 89 -24.86 -4.10 -2.45
CA GLY A 89 -25.82 -3.43 -1.57
C GLY A 89 -25.21 -2.83 -0.30
N VAL A 90 -23.88 -2.66 -0.24
CA VAL A 90 -23.18 -2.21 0.97
C VAL A 90 -23.50 -0.77 1.35
N GLY A 91 -23.36 -0.45 2.64
CA GLY A 91 -23.54 0.90 3.17
C GLY A 91 -22.49 1.89 2.67
N LYS A 92 -22.73 3.20 2.87
CA LYS A 92 -21.82 4.27 2.43
C LYS A 92 -20.41 4.16 3.03
N GLY A 93 -20.31 3.80 4.31
CA GLY A 93 -19.02 3.64 5.00
C GLY A 93 -18.21 2.47 4.44
N GLU A 94 -18.85 1.33 4.27
CA GLU A 94 -18.22 0.13 3.69
C GLU A 94 -17.82 0.34 2.22
N ALA A 95 -18.66 1.02 1.43
CA ALA A 95 -18.32 1.43 0.07
C ALA A 95 -17.07 2.33 0.01
N ALA A 96 -16.92 3.26 0.96
CA ALA A 96 -15.72 4.10 1.04
C ALA A 96 -14.46 3.28 1.37
N VAL A 97 -14.58 2.29 2.26
CA VAL A 97 -13.48 1.36 2.57
C VAL A 97 -13.11 0.52 1.36
N LEU A 98 -14.08 -0.01 0.61
CA LEU A 98 -13.84 -0.72 -0.65
C LEU A 98 -13.13 0.16 -1.68
N GLY A 99 -13.58 1.41 -1.83
CA GLY A 99 -12.91 2.40 -2.67
C GLY A 99 -11.46 2.62 -2.27
N LEU A 100 -11.20 2.85 -0.98
CA LEU A 100 -9.84 3.04 -0.44
C LEU A 100 -8.96 1.80 -0.67
N ALA A 101 -9.50 0.60 -0.47
CA ALA A 101 -8.79 -0.65 -0.71
C ALA A 101 -8.35 -0.80 -2.18
N ALA A 102 -9.11 -0.25 -3.13
CA ALA A 102 -8.76 -0.28 -4.55
C ALA A 102 -7.65 0.71 -4.94
N VAL A 103 -7.42 1.77 -4.15
CA VAL A 103 -6.49 2.87 -4.49
C VAL A 103 -5.35 3.07 -3.51
N LEU A 104 -5.26 2.22 -2.49
CA LEU A 104 -4.09 2.08 -1.62
C LEU A 104 -3.34 0.77 -1.93
N PRO A 105 -2.83 0.59 -3.17
CA PRO A 105 -2.06 -0.60 -3.51
C PRO A 105 -0.68 -0.54 -2.86
N ASN A 106 0.00 -1.67 -2.85
CA ASN A 106 1.41 -1.75 -2.49
C ASN A 106 2.28 -1.28 -3.69
N THR A 107 2.19 0.01 -4.04
CA THR A 107 2.89 0.55 -5.22
C THR A 107 4.41 0.44 -5.08
N GLY A 108 4.92 0.66 -3.86
CA GLY A 108 6.35 0.66 -3.57
C GLY A 108 7.02 -0.70 -3.76
N TYR A 109 6.42 -1.79 -3.28
CA TYR A 109 7.03 -3.13 -3.38
C TYR A 109 6.49 -3.96 -4.55
N MET A 110 5.21 -3.83 -4.91
CA MET A 110 4.62 -4.60 -6.02
C MET A 110 4.49 -3.78 -7.31
N GLY A 111 4.07 -2.52 -7.21
CA GLY A 111 3.77 -1.69 -8.37
C GLY A 111 5.00 -1.40 -9.25
N ILE A 112 6.10 -0.97 -8.64
CA ILE A 112 7.34 -0.64 -9.37
C ILE A 112 7.89 -1.88 -10.11
N PRO A 113 8.10 -3.06 -9.47
CA PRO A 113 8.59 -4.23 -10.19
C PRO A 113 7.65 -4.72 -11.30
N LEU A 114 6.32 -4.63 -11.10
CA LEU A 114 5.35 -5.03 -12.11
C LEU A 114 5.37 -4.11 -13.32
N ILE A 115 5.40 -2.80 -13.12
CA ILE A 115 5.47 -1.81 -14.20
C ILE A 115 6.78 -1.94 -14.96
N SER A 116 7.91 -2.07 -14.25
CA SER A 116 9.23 -2.31 -14.85
C SER A 116 9.19 -3.53 -15.76
N THR A 117 8.75 -4.67 -15.21
CA THR A 117 8.66 -5.93 -15.97
C THR A 117 7.70 -5.84 -17.16
N ALA A 118 6.55 -5.17 -17.01
CA ALA A 118 5.56 -4.99 -18.07
C ALA A 118 6.06 -4.08 -19.20
N LEU A 119 6.86 -3.07 -18.87
CA LEU A 119 7.47 -2.14 -19.83
C LEU A 119 8.81 -2.63 -20.39
N GLY A 120 9.29 -3.79 -19.94
CA GLY A 120 10.54 -4.40 -20.40
C GLY A 120 11.82 -3.75 -19.86
N GLN A 121 11.71 -3.05 -18.73
CA GLN A 121 12.85 -2.52 -17.95
C GLN A 121 13.15 -3.41 -16.76
#